data_AF-A0A939UKP8-F1
#
_entry.id   AF-A0A939UKP8-F1
#
_cell.length_a   1.000
_cell.length_b   1.000
_cell.length_c   1.000
_cell.angle_alpha   90.00
_cell.angle_beta   90.00
_cell.angle_gamma   90.00
#
_symmetry.space_group_name_H-M   'P 1'
#
loop_
_entity.id
_entity.type
_entity.pdbx_description
1 polymer ?
#
loop_
_entity_poly.entity_id
_entity_poly.type
_entity_poly.pdbx_seq_one_letter_code
_entity_poly.pdbx_strand_id
1 'polypeptide(L)' 'MNNMMSILFASGNESKLNELTLHRTTASLPFGGRYRLIDFTLSNLVNSGITQVGIVTRS' A
#
# COMPACT_ATOMS: atom_id res chain seq x y z
N MET A 1 -12.98 13.21 -12.18
CA MET A 1 -13.48 12.03 -11.43
C MET A 1 -13.75 12.46 -9.99
N ASN A 2 -14.80 13.26 -9.74
CA ASN A 2 -14.91 13.97 -8.44
C ASN A 2 -15.59 13.18 -7.30
N ASN A 3 -16.13 12.00 -7.55
CA ASN A 3 -16.81 11.19 -6.52
C ASN A 3 -16.36 9.70 -6.60
N MET A 4 -15.07 9.42 -6.43
CA MET A 4 -14.58 8.05 -6.33
C MET A 4 -13.74 7.88 -5.07
N MET A 5 -14.05 6.85 -4.28
CA MET A 5 -13.23 6.42 -3.14
C MET A 5 -12.55 5.10 -3.49
N SER A 6 -11.25 5.03 -3.28
CA SER A 6 -10.48 3.78 -3.35
C SER A 6 -10.41 3.13 -1.98
N ILE A 7 -10.51 1.80 -1.93
CA ILE A 7 -10.26 1.00 -0.74
C ILE A 7 -9.07 0.09 -1.01
N LEU A 8 -7.98 0.30 -0.29
CA LEU A 8 -6.73 -0.44 -0.42
C LEU A 8 -6.57 -1.43 0.74
N PHE A 9 -6.49 -2.72 0.42
CA PHE A 9 -6.19 -3.76 1.39
C PHE A 9 -4.68 -3.95 1.53
N ALA A 10 -4.09 -3.30 2.53
CA ALA A 10 -2.67 -3.40 2.88
C ALA A 10 -2.36 -4.60 3.81
N SER A 11 -3.32 -5.50 4.01
CA SER A 11 -3.27 -6.69 4.86
C SER A 11 -3.09 -7.98 4.04
N GLY A 12 -1.98 -8.09 3.30
CA GLY A 12 -1.57 -9.33 2.65
C GLY A 12 -0.64 -10.13 3.56
N ASN A 13 -1.00 -11.36 3.92
CA ASN A 13 -0.11 -12.27 4.65
C ASN A 13 0.70 -13.06 3.62
N GLU A 14 1.75 -12.46 3.08
CA GLU A 14 2.61 -13.14 2.11
C GLU A 14 3.74 -13.86 2.83
N SER A 15 3.51 -15.15 3.11
CA SER A 15 4.49 -16.10 3.67
C SER A 15 5.76 -16.30 2.83
N LYS A 16 5.93 -15.53 1.75
CA LYS A 16 7.09 -15.57 0.85
C LYS A 16 8.21 -14.61 1.27
N LEU A 17 7.89 -13.58 2.05
CA LEU A 17 8.85 -12.52 2.42
C LEU A 17 9.36 -12.63 3.86
N ASN A 18 8.93 -13.68 4.59
CA ASN A 18 9.44 -14.15 5.88
C ASN A 18 9.98 -13.02 6.78
N GLU A 19 11.30 -12.95 6.98
CA GLU A 19 11.89 -12.05 7.96
C GLU A 19 11.63 -10.57 7.67
N LEU A 20 11.46 -10.21 6.39
CA LEU A 20 11.15 -8.84 5.98
C LEU A 20 9.76 -8.39 6.42
N THR A 21 8.85 -9.35 6.64
CA THR A 21 7.45 -9.12 7.03
C THR A 21 7.13 -9.51 8.48
N LEU A 22 8.14 -9.90 9.29
CA LEU A 22 7.95 -10.30 10.70
C LEU A 22 7.31 -9.21 11.56
N HIS A 23 7.72 -7.96 11.36
CA HIS A 23 7.30 -6.82 12.17
C HIS A 23 6.57 -5.74 11.37
N ARG A 24 6.21 -6.04 10.12
CA ARG A 24 5.64 -5.04 9.20
C ARG A 24 4.87 -5.71 8.07
N THR A 25 3.90 -5.01 7.50
CA THR A 25 3.16 -5.52 6.33
C THR A 25 4.00 -5.43 5.06
N THR A 26 3.71 -6.27 4.06
CA THR A 26 4.32 -6.18 2.72
C THR A 26 4.20 -4.77 2.14
N ALA A 27 3.05 -4.11 2.33
CA ALA A 27 2.82 -2.74 1.88
C ALA A 27 3.86 -1.73 2.42
N SER A 28 4.40 -1.97 3.62
CA SER A 28 5.39 -1.09 4.27
C SER A 28 6.85 -1.39 3.90
N LEU A 29 7.11 -2.41 3.08
CA LEU A 29 8.47 -2.82 2.72
C LEU A 29 9.20 -1.70 1.96
N PRO A 30 10.45 -1.37 2.35
CA PRO A 30 11.28 -0.44 1.60
C PRO A 30 11.54 -0.92 0.18
N PHE A 31 11.51 0.00 -0.78
CA PHE A 31 11.80 -0.23 -2.18
C PHE A 31 12.60 0.95 -2.76
N GLY A 32 13.68 0.66 -3.49
CA GLY A 32 14.47 1.68 -4.18
C GLY A 32 15.08 2.74 -3.24
N GLY A 33 15.39 2.39 -1.99
CA GLY A 33 16.06 3.26 -1.01
C GLY A 33 15.20 4.36 -0.36
N ARG A 34 14.17 4.88 -1.06
CA ARG A 34 13.33 5.98 -0.57
C ARG A 34 11.86 5.64 -0.42
N TYR A 35 11.37 4.65 -1.15
CA TYR A 35 9.94 4.36 -1.26
C TYR A 35 9.55 3.15 -0.42
N ARG A 36 8.24 2.95 -0.28
CA ARG A 36 7.63 1.69 0.15
C ARG A 36 6.76 1.14 -0.96
N LEU A 37 6.47 -0.17 -0.93
CA LEU A 37 5.63 -0.80 -1.95
C LEU A 37 4.26 -0.13 -2.10
N ILE A 38 3.65 0.34 -1.00
CA ILE A 38 2.37 1.06 -1.02
C ILE A 38 2.41 2.38 -1.80
N ASP A 39 3.57 3.04 -1.87
CA ASP A 39 3.70 4.37 -2.48
C ASP A 39 3.39 4.34 -3.97
N PHE A 40 3.67 3.22 -4.66
CA PHE A 40 3.37 3.05 -6.07
C PHE A 40 1.87 3.04 -6.34
N THR A 41 1.11 2.30 -5.53
CA THR A 41 -0.35 2.26 -5.67
C THR A 41 -0.98 3.61 -5.32
N LEU A 42 -0.51 4.27 -4.26
CA LEU A 42 -0.99 5.61 -3.89
C LEU A 42 -0.68 6.65 -4.98
N SER A 43 0.52 6.61 -5.56
CA SER A 43 0.91 7.50 -6.66
C SER A 43 0.03 7.27 -7.89
N ASN A 44 -0.27 6.01 -8.23
CA ASN A 44 -1.18 5.68 -9.33
C ASN A 44 -2.60 6.23 -9.11
N LEU A 45 -3.12 6.13 -7.88
CA LEU A 45 -4.43 6.67 -7.54
C LEU A 45 -4.46 8.20 -7.71
N VAL A 46 -3.47 8.90 -7.17
CA VAL A 46 -3.37 10.37 -7.30
C VAL A 46 -3.19 10.79 -8.75
N ASN A 47 -2.32 10.11 -9.51
CA ASN A 47 -2.13 10.37 -10.95
C ASN A 47 -3.41 10.12 -11.77
N SER A 48 -4.30 9.26 -11.27
CA SER A 48 -5.62 8.99 -11.86
C SER A 48 -6.72 9.93 -11.34
N GLY A 49 -6.37 10.94 -10.53
CA GLY A 49 -7.33 11.89 -9.95
C GLY A 49 -8.17 11.32 -8.80
N ILE A 50 -7.78 10.19 -8.21
CA ILE A 50 -8.44 9.58 -7.05
C ILE A 50 -7.68 10.01 -5.79
N THR A 51 -8.30 10.89 -5.00
CA THR A 51 -7.69 11.46 -3.79
C THR A 51 -8.33 10.98 -2.49
N GLN A 52 -9.49 10.34 -2.57
CA GLN A 52 -10.13 9.69 -1.41
C GLN A 52 -9.72 8.23 -1.37
N VAL A 53 -8.88 7.87 -0.39
CA VAL A 53 -8.34 6.51 -0.25
C VAL A 53 -8.51 6.05 1.19
N GLY A 54 -9.26 4.97 1.39
CA GLY A 54 -9.30 4.21 2.64
C GLY A 54 -8.30 3.07 2.59
N ILE A 55 -7.52 2.89 3.66
CA ILE A 55 -6.53 1.80 3.77
C ILE A 55 -6.98 0.85 4.88
N VAL A 56 -7.20 -0.42 4.52
CA VAL A 56 -7.49 -1.51 5.46
C VAL A 56 -6.18 -2.22 5.75
N THR A 57 -5.77 -2.24 7.01
CA THR A 57 -4.53 -2.89 7.46
C THR A 57 -4.81 -3.89 8.57
N ARG A 58 -3.91 -4.86 8.75
CA ARG A 58 -3.88 -5.74 9.92
C ARG A 58 -2.96 -5.12 10.99
N SER A 59 -3.35 -5.25 12.25
CA SER A 59 -2.47 -5.00 13.40
C SER A 59 -1.44 -6.11 13.57
#